data_AF-A0A7W0Q5Y6-F1
#
_entry.id   AF-A0A7W0Q5Y6-F1
#
_cell.length_a   1.000
_cell.length_b   1.000
_cell.length_c   1.000
_cell.angle_alpha   90.00
_cell.angle_beta   90.00
_cell.angle_gamma   90.00
#
_symmetry.space_group_name_H-M   'P 1'
#
loop_
_entity.id
_entity.type
_entity.pdbx_description
1 polymer ?
#
loop_
_entity_poly.entity_id
_entity_poly.type
_entity_poly.pdbx_seq_one_letter_code
_entity_poly.pdbx_strand_id
1 'polypeptide(L)'
;MATDTTHHHDDHHGIAHTASIKVLIGTGSTLLLLTIVTVLATKIDLGPNMNLALAMFIAVIKATLVILFFMHLKYDKIFHTVVFMSAILAASLFVGFTLMDSGQYQEANIWDPNSPPRAPVGPRPIGG
;
A
#
# COMPACT_ATOMS: atom_id res chain seq x y z
N MET A 1 -40.86 29.53 51.52
CA MET A 1 -40.85 29.62 50.04
C MET A 1 -39.41 29.37 49.61
N ALA A 2 -39.06 28.12 49.35
CA ALA A 2 -37.70 27.71 48.99
C ALA A 2 -37.54 27.88 47.48
N THR A 3 -36.55 28.68 47.07
CA THR A 3 -36.17 28.88 45.68
C THR A 3 -35.34 27.70 45.21
N ASP A 4 -35.87 27.03 44.19
CA ASP A 4 -35.28 25.98 43.36
C ASP A 4 -33.89 26.41 42.86
N THR A 5 -32.84 25.77 43.38
CA THR A 5 -31.47 25.90 42.86
C THR A 5 -31.37 25.05 41.60
N THR A 6 -31.52 25.73 40.46
CA THR A 6 -31.27 25.25 39.11
C THR A 6 -29.99 24.42 39.00
N HIS A 7 -30.17 23.14 38.67
CA HIS A 7 -29.15 22.24 38.17
C HIS A 7 -28.60 22.75 36.83
N HIS A 8 -27.36 23.22 36.82
CA HIS A 8 -26.55 23.34 35.62
C HIS A 8 -25.34 22.40 35.77
N HIS A 9 -25.53 21.16 35.35
CA HIS A 9 -24.39 20.30 35.02
C HIS A 9 -23.89 20.74 33.65
N ASP A 10 -22.73 21.38 33.64
CA ASP A 10 -21.94 21.63 32.44
C ASP A 10 -21.41 20.30 31.91
N ASP A 11 -22.27 19.63 31.14
CA ASP A 11 -21.93 18.48 30.33
C ASP A 11 -20.94 18.92 29.24
N HIS A 12 -19.64 18.89 29.56
CA HIS A 12 -18.54 18.98 28.61
C HIS A 12 -18.50 17.71 27.73
N HIS A 13 -19.55 17.51 26.93
CA HIS A 13 -19.62 16.50 25.87
C HIS A 13 -19.10 17.10 24.56
N GLY A 14 -17.81 16.90 24.31
CA GLY A 14 -17.16 17.22 23.05
C GLY A 14 -15.67 17.26 23.31
N ILE A 15 -14.88 16.24 22.98
CA ILE A 15 -14.76 15.65 21.67
C ILE A 15 -14.29 14.21 21.84
N ALA A 16 -14.93 13.28 21.15
CA ALA A 16 -14.37 11.98 20.87
C ALA A 16 -12.98 12.17 20.22
N HIS A 17 -11.91 12.15 21.00
CA HIS A 17 -10.53 12.22 20.53
C HIS A 17 -10.14 10.85 19.94
N THR A 18 -10.84 10.47 18.87
CA THR A 18 -10.73 9.17 18.18
C THR A 18 -9.37 8.97 17.49
N ALA A 19 -8.48 9.95 17.53
CA ALA A 19 -7.03 9.76 17.46
C ALA A 19 -6.36 10.98 18.09
N SER A 20 -5.42 10.77 19.03
CA SER A 20 -4.63 11.87 19.56
C SER A 20 -3.86 12.53 18.40
N ILE A 21 -4.03 13.84 18.20
CA ILE A 21 -3.38 14.60 17.11
C ILE A 21 -1.86 14.36 17.06
N LYS A 22 -1.27 14.05 18.21
CA LYS A 22 0.15 13.69 18.39
C LYS A 22 0.54 12.42 17.63
N VAL A 23 -0.32 11.40 17.62
CA VAL A 23 -0.08 10.15 16.88
C VAL A 23 -0.12 10.43 15.38
N LEU A 24 -1.07 11.26 14.92
CA LEU A 24 -1.21 11.59 13.51
C LEU A 24 0.02 12.34 12.98
N ILE A 25 0.49 13.35 13.73
CA ILE A 25 1.69 14.13 13.38
C ILE A 25 2.97 13.29 13.49
N GLY A 26 3.10 12.44 14.51
CA GLY A 26 4.25 11.55 14.68
C GLY A 26 4.35 10.51 13.56
N THR A 27 3.23 9.92 13.16
CA THR A 27 3.21 8.95 12.06
C THR A 27 3.42 9.64 10.72
N GLY A 28 2.76 10.78 10.47
CA GLY A 28 2.92 11.55 9.25
C GLY A 28 4.36 12.00 9.00
N SER A 29 5.05 12.50 10.03
CA SER A 29 6.48 12.85 9.93
C SER A 29 7.37 11.64 9.66
N THR A 30 7.11 10.50 10.32
CA THR A 30 7.83 9.24 10.06
C THR A 30 7.66 8.78 8.61
N LEU A 31 6.44 8.82 8.08
CA LEU A 31 6.15 8.47 6.69
C LEU A 31 6.84 9.40 5.69
N LEU A 32 6.93 10.69 6.02
CA LEU A 32 7.63 11.69 5.22
C LEU A 32 9.13 11.40 5.17
N LEU A 33 9.75 11.07 6.31
CA LEU A 33 11.15 10.65 6.39
C LEU A 33 11.42 9.39 5.55
N LEU A 34 10.58 8.35 5.68
CA LEU A 34 10.73 7.14 4.86
C LEU A 34 10.57 7.43 3.36
N THR A 35 9.74 8.41 2.99
CA THR A 35 9.59 8.84 1.59
C THR A 35 10.86 9.47 1.07
N ILE A 36 11.50 10.35 1.85
CA ILE A 36 12.79 10.94 1.51
C ILE A 36 13.84 9.83 1.33
N VAL A 37 13.90 8.89 2.27
CA VAL A 37 14.80 7.73 2.17
C VAL A 37 14.55 6.92 0.90
N THR A 38 13.29 6.74 0.51
CA THR A 38 12.95 6.03 -0.74
C THR A 38 13.45 6.77 -1.98
N VAL A 39 13.25 8.09 -2.03
CA VAL A 39 13.73 8.93 -3.15
C VAL A 39 15.26 8.96 -3.20
N LEU A 40 15.94 8.89 -2.05
CA LEU A 40 17.40 8.78 -2.00
C LEU A 40 17.88 7.40 -2.42
N ALA A 41 17.16 6.34 -2.03
CA ALA A 41 17.46 4.97 -2.45
C ALA A 41 17.37 4.81 -3.98
N THR A 42 16.38 5.43 -4.63
CA THR A 42 16.28 5.41 -6.10
C THR A 42 17.40 6.15 -6.81
N LYS A 43 18.13 7.05 -6.13
CA LYS A 43 19.31 7.73 -6.69
C LYS A 43 20.59 6.89 -6.64
N ILE A 44 20.61 5.80 -5.90
CA ILE A 44 21.75 4.89 -5.82
C ILE A 44 21.55 3.79 -6.86
N ASP A 45 22.42 3.74 -7.86
CA ASP A 45 22.32 2.77 -8.95
C ASP A 45 22.95 1.43 -8.54
N LEU A 46 22.15 0.58 -7.89
CA LEU A 46 22.54 -0.78 -7.47
C LEU A 46 22.22 -1.85 -8.53
N GLY A 47 21.81 -1.41 -9.73
CA GLY A 47 21.28 -2.26 -10.80
C GLY A 47 19.76 -2.47 -10.73
N PRO A 48 19.11 -2.86 -11.84
CA PRO A 48 17.64 -2.82 -11.97
C PRO A 48 16.91 -3.67 -10.93
N ASN A 49 17.39 -4.90 -10.71
CA ASN A 49 16.73 -5.86 -9.83
C ASN A 49 16.91 -5.51 -8.35
N MET A 50 18.10 -5.04 -7.98
CA MET A 50 18.43 -4.70 -6.59
C MET A 50 17.70 -3.42 -6.16
N ASN A 51 17.60 -2.43 -7.06
CA ASN A 51 16.88 -1.19 -6.80
C ASN A 51 15.37 -1.47 -6.61
N LEU A 52 14.79 -2.37 -7.43
CA LEU A 52 13.40 -2.81 -7.27
C LEU A 52 13.17 -3.53 -5.92
N ALA A 53 14.06 -4.47 -5.55
CA ALA A 53 13.95 -5.19 -4.29
C ALA A 53 14.01 -4.24 -3.08
N LEU A 54 14.94 -3.28 -3.10
CA LEU A 54 15.07 -2.27 -2.05
C LEU A 54 13.83 -1.35 -1.98
N ALA A 55 13.31 -0.91 -3.13
CA ALA A 55 12.10 -0.09 -3.19
C ALA A 55 10.88 -0.83 -2.62
N MET A 56 10.70 -2.11 -2.95
CA MET A 56 9.63 -2.95 -2.41
C MET A 56 9.76 -3.14 -0.90
N PHE A 57 10.98 -3.37 -0.40
CA PHE A 57 11.22 -3.49 1.04
C PHE A 57 10.82 -2.23 1.82
N ILE A 58 11.25 -1.06 1.34
CA ILE A 58 10.89 0.23 1.98
C ILE A 58 9.37 0.46 1.89
N ALA A 59 8.73 0.09 0.77
CA ALA A 59 7.29 0.19 0.60
C ALA A 59 6.52 -0.65 1.63
N VAL A 60 6.96 -1.89 1.91
CA VAL A 60 6.33 -2.77 2.93
C VAL A 60 6.45 -2.18 4.34
N ILE A 61 7.61 -1.63 4.70
CA ILE A 61 7.78 -0.95 6.00
C ILE A 61 6.82 0.23 6.11
N LYS A 62 6.73 1.05 5.06
CA LYS A 62 5.84 2.20 5.02
C LYS A 62 4.37 1.78 5.17
N ALA A 63 3.95 0.73 4.45
CA ALA A 63 2.61 0.17 4.58
C ALA A 63 2.33 -0.31 6.01
N THR A 64 3.27 -1.03 6.62
CA THR A 64 3.13 -1.55 8.01
C THR A 64 2.92 -0.41 9.01
N LEU A 65 3.66 0.69 8.88
CA LEU A 65 3.47 1.87 9.73
C LEU A 65 2.10 2.54 9.53
N VAL A 66 1.61 2.64 8.29
CA VAL A 66 0.25 3.14 8.01
C VAL A 66 -0.80 2.26 8.70
N ILE A 67 -0.64 0.94 8.62
CA ILE A 67 -1.60 -0.02 9.18
C ILE A 67 -1.62 0.05 10.71
N LEU A 68 -0.46 0.04 11.36
CA LEU A 68 -0.40 0.04 12.83
C LEU A 68 -0.94 1.33 13.45
N PHE A 69 -0.66 2.47 12.83
CA PHE A 69 -0.86 3.78 13.44
C PHE A 69 -2.02 4.59 12.81
N PHE A 70 -2.17 4.63 11.48
CA PHE A 70 -3.26 5.37 10.81
C PHE A 70 -4.58 4.60 10.79
N MET A 71 -4.53 3.27 10.61
CA MET A 71 -5.72 2.43 10.76
C MET A 71 -6.08 2.13 12.21
N HIS A 72 -5.36 2.74 13.17
CA HIS A 72 -5.57 2.61 14.60
C HIS A 72 -5.53 1.16 15.11
N LEU A 73 -4.98 0.24 14.32
CA LEU A 73 -5.06 -1.20 14.54
C LEU A 73 -4.36 -1.67 15.84
N LYS A 74 -3.38 -0.90 16.32
CA LYS A 74 -2.77 -1.08 17.65
C LYS A 74 -3.70 -0.71 18.82
N TYR A 75 -4.68 0.14 18.58
CA TYR A 75 -5.59 0.70 19.60
C TYR A 75 -7.07 0.28 19.39
N ASP A 76 -7.37 -0.38 18.27
CA ASP A 76 -8.69 -0.90 17.92
C ASP A 76 -8.84 -2.37 18.38
N LYS A 77 -10.06 -2.90 18.31
CA LYS A 77 -10.39 -4.28 18.66
C LYS A 77 -9.65 -5.26 17.75
N ILE A 78 -9.18 -6.37 18.35
CA ILE A 78 -8.48 -7.49 17.70
C ILE A 78 -9.20 -8.00 16.43
N PHE A 79 -10.52 -7.84 16.33
CA PHE A 79 -11.29 -8.15 15.12
C PHE A 79 -10.78 -7.45 13.86
N HIS A 80 -10.48 -6.14 13.93
CA HIS A 80 -9.96 -5.38 12.79
C HIS A 80 -8.57 -5.88 12.38
N THR A 81 -7.74 -6.27 13.34
CA THR A 81 -6.43 -6.89 13.09
C THR A 81 -6.53 -8.20 12.31
N VAL A 82 -7.48 -9.07 12.67
CA VAL A 82 -7.64 -10.38 12.03
C VAL A 82 -8.16 -10.23 10.60
N VAL A 83 -9.16 -9.38 10.37
CA VAL A 83 -9.68 -9.09 9.02
C VAL A 83 -8.61 -8.45 8.13
N PHE A 84 -7.80 -7.56 8.69
CA PHE A 84 -6.74 -6.92 7.93
C PHE A 84 -5.58 -7.88 7.62
N MET A 85 -5.19 -8.72 8.57
CA MET A 85 -4.19 -9.77 8.34
C MET A 85 -4.66 -10.78 7.28
N SER A 86 -5.93 -11.15 7.26
CA SER A 86 -6.47 -12.03 6.21
C SER A 86 -6.45 -11.35 4.85
N ALA A 87 -6.73 -10.05 4.77
CA ALA A 87 -6.62 -9.27 3.54
C ALA A 87 -5.17 -9.18 3.05
N ILE A 88 -4.18 -8.93 3.92
CA ILE A 88 -2.75 -8.97 3.56
C ILE A 88 -2.35 -10.36 3.06
N LEU A 89 -2.75 -11.41 3.77
CA LEU A 89 -2.42 -12.79 3.40
C LEU A 89 -2.99 -13.10 2.01
N ALA A 90 -4.26 -12.79 1.78
CA ALA A 90 -4.91 -12.97 0.49
C ALA A 90 -4.23 -12.15 -0.62
N ALA A 91 -3.90 -10.88 -0.36
CA ALA A 91 -3.20 -10.03 -1.33
C ALA A 91 -1.79 -10.55 -1.64
N SER A 92 -1.05 -10.98 -0.63
CA SER A 92 0.31 -11.54 -0.80
C SER A 92 0.26 -12.83 -1.61
N LEU A 93 -0.72 -13.69 -1.35
CA LEU A 93 -0.95 -14.91 -2.11
C LEU A 93 -1.32 -14.58 -3.56
N PHE A 94 -2.26 -13.65 -3.77
CA PHE A 94 -2.68 -13.21 -5.09
C PHE A 94 -1.51 -12.63 -5.92
N VAL A 95 -0.72 -11.73 -5.34
CA VAL A 95 0.44 -11.14 -6.02
C VAL A 95 1.50 -12.20 -6.29
N GLY A 96 1.79 -13.08 -5.34
CA GLY A 96 2.74 -14.19 -5.52
C GLY A 96 2.33 -15.12 -6.65
N PHE A 97 1.06 -15.52 -6.70
CA PHE A 97 0.52 -16.32 -7.81
C PHE A 97 0.56 -15.57 -9.13
N THR A 98 0.17 -14.29 -9.16
CA THR A 98 0.18 -13.48 -10.39
C THR A 98 1.60 -13.33 -10.96
N LEU A 99 2.60 -13.16 -10.09
CA LEU A 99 4.00 -13.09 -10.51
C LEU A 99 4.51 -14.44 -11.04
N MET A 100 4.16 -15.55 -10.39
CA MET A 100 4.50 -16.90 -10.85
C MET A 100 3.87 -17.19 -12.21
N ASP A 101 2.59 -16.85 -12.37
CA ASP A 101 1.82 -16.99 -13.61
C ASP A 101 2.44 -16.15 -14.74
N SER A 102 2.71 -14.87 -14.48
CA SER A 102 3.37 -13.98 -15.44
C SER A 102 4.75 -14.51 -15.88
N GLY A 103 5.52 -15.08 -14.96
CA GLY A 103 6.83 -15.66 -15.26
C GLY A 103 6.75 -16.84 -16.23
N GLN A 104 5.73 -17.68 -16.14
CA GLN A 104 5.52 -18.80 -17.06
C GLN A 104 5.16 -18.33 -18.48
N TYR A 105 4.42 -17.23 -18.62
CA TYR A 105 4.10 -16.68 -19.94
C TYR A 105 5.26 -15.91 -20.59
N GLN A 106 6.27 -15.45 -19.83
CA GLN A 106 7.44 -14.80 -20.43
C GLN A 106 8.19 -15.74 -21.38
N GLU A 107 8.18 -17.05 -21.11
CA GLU A 107 8.83 -18.09 -21.92
C GLU A 107 8.11 -18.33 -23.25
N ALA A 108 6.77 -18.17 -23.25
CA ALA A 108 5.91 -18.36 -24.41
C ALA A 108 5.70 -17.07 -25.23
N ASN A 109 6.27 -15.94 -24.78
CA ASN A 109 6.16 -14.69 -25.51
C ASN A 109 7.04 -14.74 -26.78
N ILE A 110 6.43 -15.13 -27.88
CA ILE A 110 7.02 -15.10 -29.23
C ILE A 110 7.34 -13.68 -29.70
N TRP A 111 6.76 -12.65 -29.08
CA TRP A 111 6.94 -11.27 -29.50
C TRP A 111 8.25 -10.70 -28.93
N ASP A 112 9.36 -10.90 -29.66
CA ASP A 112 10.63 -10.22 -29.42
C ASP A 112 10.68 -8.90 -30.22
N PRO A 113 10.81 -7.73 -29.58
CA PRO A 113 11.00 -6.45 -30.27
C PRO A 113 12.20 -6.42 -31.24
N ASN A 114 13.22 -7.24 -30.99
CA ASN A 114 14.43 -7.34 -31.83
C ASN A 114 14.36 -8.49 -32.85
N SER A 115 13.42 -9.42 -32.68
CA SER A 115 13.19 -10.52 -33.63
C SER A 115 11.70 -10.87 -33.73
N PRO A 116 10.89 -10.00 -34.35
CA PRO A 116 9.44 -10.18 -34.39
C PRO A 116 9.08 -11.49 -35.11
N PRO A 117 8.03 -12.22 -34.66
CA PRO A 117 7.53 -13.39 -35.35
C PRO A 117 7.22 -13.07 -36.81
N ARG A 118 7.52 -14.01 -37.72
CA ARG A 118 7.09 -13.88 -39.12
C ARG A 118 5.57 -13.72 -39.11
N ALA A 119 5.08 -12.60 -39.64
CA ALA A 119 3.65 -12.37 -39.75
C ALA A 119 2.99 -13.56 -40.47
N PRO A 120 1.85 -14.07 -39.99
CA PRO A 120 1.05 -15.01 -40.78
C PRO A 120 0.83 -14.42 -42.16
N VAL A 121 1.14 -15.17 -43.22
CA VAL A 121 0.91 -14.71 -44.61
C VAL A 121 -0.59 -14.51 -44.77
N GLY A 122 -1.03 -13.27 -44.65
CA GLY A 122 -2.41 -12.89 -44.95
C GLY A 122 -2.68 -13.09 -46.45
N PRO A 123 -3.95 -13.25 -46.85
CA PRO A 123 -4.31 -13.20 -48.25
C PRO A 123 -3.71 -11.95 -48.89
N ARG A 124 -3.08 -12.11 -50.07
CA ARG A 124 -2.46 -10.99 -50.78
C ARG A 124 -3.46 -9.84 -50.90
N PRO A 125 -3.02 -8.58 -50.74
CA PRO A 125 -3.83 -7.43 -51.10
C PRO A 125 -4.34 -7.64 -52.54
N ILE A 126 -5.65 -7.78 -52.70
CA ILE A 126 -6.27 -7.68 -54.02
C ILE A 126 -6.12 -6.22 -54.43
N GLY A 127 -5.28 -6.00 -55.45
CA GLY A 127 -4.70 -4.69 -55.75
C GLY A 127 -5.70 -3.61 -56.13
N GLY A 128 -5.19 -2.38 -56.06
CA GLY A 128 -5.55 -1.25 -56.91
C GLY A 128 -4.26 -0.71 -57.52
#